data_AF-A0A9X0YHU5-F1
#
_entry.id   AF-A0A9X0YHU5-F1
#
_cell.length_a   1.000
_cell.length_b   1.000
_cell.length_c   1.000
_cell.angle_alpha   90.00
_cell.angle_beta   90.00
_cell.angle_gamma   90.00
#
_symmetry.space_group_name_H-M   'P 1'
#
loop_
_entity.id
_entity.type
_entity.pdbx_description
1 polymer ?
#
loop_
_entity_poly.entity_id
_entity_poly.type
_entity_poly.pdbx_seq_one_letter_code
_entity_poly.pdbx_strand_id
1 'polypeptide(L)'
;MSLAPLRSLFLLAFLAGALTLGASFYLEYGALLRPCFLCQIQRVFLAVFTLINLVAAIHNPRRFGIYLYGGASMACALLGAITAVRQVLLQNAALDQPADCWPSVHYMIESLSLWQALQATVKGTVDCVEINWTLFDLSLPEWSLLFFVGMLILGSMQFSRLLISRHLRPARQ
;
A
#
# COMPACT_ATOMS: atom_id res chain seq x y z
N MET A 1 10.93 -6.69 28.21
CA MET A 1 10.95 -6.36 26.77
C MET A 1 10.07 -5.15 26.54
N SER A 2 10.68 -4.04 26.15
CA SER A 2 10.06 -2.72 26.05
C SER A 2 8.86 -2.75 25.11
N LEU A 3 7.67 -2.56 25.67
CA LEU A 3 6.43 -2.35 24.91
C LEU A 3 6.52 -0.95 24.32
N ALA A 4 6.92 -0.83 23.05
CA ALA A 4 6.69 0.43 22.34
C ALA A 4 5.20 0.79 22.54
N PRO A 5 4.86 1.97 23.08
CA PRO A 5 3.47 2.36 23.28
C PRO A 5 2.76 2.27 21.93
N LEU A 6 1.51 1.81 21.88
CA LEU A 6 0.78 1.64 20.61
C LEU A 6 0.80 2.90 19.73
N ARG A 7 0.89 4.09 20.34
CA ARG A 7 1.12 5.37 19.66
C ARG A 7 2.39 5.38 18.81
N SER A 8 3.48 4.79 19.31
CA SER A 8 4.76 4.64 18.61
C SER A 8 4.64 3.75 17.37
N LEU A 9 3.74 2.76 17.37
CA LEU A 9 3.51 1.90 16.19
C LEU A 9 2.77 2.65 15.09
N PHE A 10 1.71 3.41 15.44
CA PHE A 10 1.02 4.27 14.47
C PHE A 10 1.94 5.36 13.92
N LEU A 11 2.79 5.96 14.76
CA LEU A 11 3.81 6.91 14.31
C LEU A 11 4.83 6.28 13.37
N LEU A 12 5.33 5.09 13.69
CA LEU A 12 6.26 4.36 12.82
C LEU A 12 5.61 4.01 11.48
N ALA A 13 4.36 3.56 11.49
CA ALA A 13 3.59 3.30 10.29
C ALA A 13 3.37 4.56 9.44
N PHE A 14 3.07 5.69 10.08
CA PHE A 14 2.98 6.98 9.41
C PHE A 14 4.31 7.41 8.78
N LEU A 15 5.41 7.35 9.53
CA LEU A 15 6.73 7.74 9.02
C LEU A 15 7.17 6.85 7.85
N ALA A 16 6.97 5.54 7.96
CA ALA A 16 7.24 4.61 6.87
C ALA A 16 6.38 4.92 5.64
N GLY A 17 5.07 5.12 5.81
CA GLY A 17 4.16 5.46 4.71
C GLY A 17 4.49 6.81 4.06
N ALA A 18 4.80 7.83 4.85
CA ALA A 18 5.19 9.15 4.36
C ALA A 18 6.52 9.11 3.59
N LEU A 19 7.51 8.34 4.08
CA LEU A 19 8.77 8.13 3.39
C LEU A 19 8.55 7.42 2.05
N THR A 20 7.79 6.33 2.03
CA THR A 20 7.49 5.58 0.80
C THR A 20 6.70 6.42 -0.20
N LEU A 21 5.74 7.22 0.26
CA LEU A 21 4.98 8.13 -0.60
C LEU A 21 5.88 9.23 -1.18
N GLY A 22 6.79 9.79 -0.35
CA GLY A 22 7.80 10.74 -0.79
C GLY A 22 8.76 10.16 -1.83
N ALA A 23 9.27 8.95 -1.58
CA ALA A 23 10.10 8.23 -2.54
C ALA A 23 9.36 7.97 -3.86
N SER A 24 8.08 7.59 -3.79
CA SER A 24 7.22 7.40 -4.95
C SER A 24 7.05 8.68 -5.79
N PHE A 25 6.88 9.85 -5.16
CA PHE A 25 6.81 11.13 -5.88
C PHE A 25 8.18 11.58 -6.39
N TYR A 26 9.26 11.29 -5.67
CA TYR A 26 10.62 11.55 -6.14
C TYR A 26 10.94 10.76 -7.41
N LEU A 27 10.49 9.49 -7.49
CA LEU A 27 10.69 8.68 -8.68
C LEU A 27 9.93 9.22 -9.90
N GLU A 28 8.74 9.80 -9.69
CA GLU A 28 7.99 10.43 -10.78
C GLU A 28 8.57 11.78 -11.21
N TYR A 29 8.77 12.71 -10.27
CA TYR A 29 9.16 14.08 -10.61
C TYR A 29 10.68 14.29 -10.70
N GLY A 30 11.45 13.52 -9.92
CA GLY A 30 12.91 13.58 -9.89
C GLY A 30 13.55 12.65 -10.92
N ALA A 31 13.16 11.38 -10.94
CA ALA A 31 13.67 10.40 -11.90
C ALA A 31 12.88 10.35 -13.23
N LEU A 32 11.84 11.19 -13.37
CA LEU A 32 11.03 11.35 -14.58
C LEU A 32 10.39 10.03 -15.06
N LEU A 33 10.07 9.14 -14.13
CA LEU A 33 9.37 7.88 -14.43
C LEU A 33 7.88 8.15 -14.63
N ARG A 34 7.32 7.63 -15.72
CA ARG A 34 5.88 7.71 -15.97
C ARG A 34 5.15 6.68 -15.08
N PRO A 35 4.24 7.11 -14.18
CA PRO A 35 3.52 6.18 -13.33
C PRO A 35 2.48 5.40 -14.13
N CYS A 36 2.33 4.11 -13.81
CA CYS A 36 1.25 3.27 -14.32
C CYS A 36 -0.07 3.52 -13.57
N PHE A 37 -1.21 3.13 -14.13
CA PHE A 37 -2.52 3.28 -13.47
C PHE A 37 -2.58 2.54 -12.13
N LEU A 38 -2.08 1.30 -12.07
CA LEU A 38 -1.98 0.53 -10.82
C LEU A 38 -1.11 1.22 -9.78
N CYS A 39 -0.01 1.84 -10.22
CA CYS A 39 0.91 2.60 -9.38
C CYS A 39 0.17 3.80 -8.74
N GLN A 40 -0.67 4.48 -9.53
CA GLN A 40 -1.48 5.59 -9.03
C GLN A 40 -2.54 5.13 -8.01
N ILE A 41 -3.19 3.99 -8.27
CA ILE A 41 -4.14 3.41 -7.31
C ILE A 41 -3.43 2.99 -6.01
N GLN A 42 -2.25 2.38 -6.10
CA GLN A 42 -1.43 2.04 -4.92
C GLN A 42 -1.05 3.28 -4.11
N ARG A 43 -0.70 4.39 -4.78
CA ARG A 43 -0.41 5.67 -4.11
C ARG A 43 -1.62 6.22 -3.37
N VAL A 44 -2.83 6.10 -3.93
CA VAL A 44 -4.06 6.51 -3.23
C VAL A 44 -4.25 5.68 -1.97
N PHE A 45 -4.12 4.35 -2.04
CA PHE A 45 -4.20 3.50 -0.85
C PHE A 45 -3.11 3.82 0.18
N LEU A 46 -1.88 4.08 -0.27
CA LEU A 46 -0.76 4.48 0.60
C LEU A 46 -1.00 5.84 1.26
N ALA A 47 -1.56 6.80 0.54
CA ALA A 47 -1.88 8.13 1.08
C ALA A 47 -2.98 8.04 2.14
N VAL A 48 -4.06 7.30 1.87
CA VAL A 48 -5.14 7.06 2.85
C VAL A 48 -4.61 6.31 4.06
N PHE A 49 -3.80 5.26 3.86
CA PHE A 49 -3.10 4.55 4.92
C PHE A 49 -2.28 5.50 5.79
N THR A 50 -1.45 6.35 5.18
CA THR A 50 -0.57 7.30 5.88
C THR A 50 -1.39 8.29 6.69
N LEU A 51 -2.48 8.82 6.13
CA LEU A 51 -3.38 9.74 6.83
C LEU A 51 -4.07 9.09 8.03
N ILE A 52 -4.58 7.86 7.89
CA ILE A 52 -5.20 7.11 8.99
C ILE A 52 -4.20 6.95 10.15
N ASN A 53 -2.96 6.57 9.86
CA ASN A 53 -1.93 6.37 10.88
C ASN A 53 -1.49 7.69 11.52
N LEU A 54 -1.44 8.81 10.76
CA LEU A 54 -1.19 10.14 11.30
C LEU A 54 -2.27 10.56 12.30
N VAL A 55 -3.54 10.42 11.91
CA VAL A 55 -4.68 10.77 12.77
C VAL A 55 -4.69 9.88 14.02
N ALA A 56 -4.44 8.58 13.87
CA ALA A 56 -4.34 7.66 15.01
C ALA A 56 -3.20 8.03 15.97
N ALA A 57 -2.06 8.47 15.43
CA ALA A 57 -0.92 8.90 16.23
C ALA A 57 -1.22 10.18 17.05
N ILE A 58 -1.92 11.14 16.46
CA ILE A 58 -2.29 12.42 17.12
C ILE A 58 -3.41 12.20 18.13
N HIS A 59 -4.47 11.48 17.75
CA HIS A 59 -5.67 11.29 18.58
C HIS A 59 -5.41 10.43 19.83
N ASN A 60 -4.32 9.64 19.86
CA ASN A 60 -3.98 8.72 20.95
C ASN A 60 -5.19 7.88 21.42
N PRO A 61 -5.80 7.09 20.52
CA PRO A 61 -7.07 6.44 20.76
C PRO A 61 -7.02 5.43 21.92
N ARG A 62 -8.13 5.35 22.66
CA ARG A 62 -8.40 4.22 23.57
C ARG A 62 -8.59 2.92 22.79
N ARG A 63 -8.76 1.80 23.50
CA ARG A 63 -8.86 0.43 22.93
C ARG A 63 -9.77 0.32 21.71
N PHE A 64 -10.96 0.91 21.72
CA PHE A 64 -11.87 0.85 20.58
C PHE A 64 -11.33 1.58 19.34
N GLY A 65 -10.79 2.79 19.52
CA GLY A 65 -10.20 3.54 18.41
C GLY A 65 -9.00 2.82 17.80
N ILE A 66 -8.22 2.08 18.59
CA ILE A 66 -7.12 1.25 18.05
C ILE A 66 -7.65 0.19 17.07
N TYR A 67 -8.77 -0.47 17.39
CA TYR A 67 -9.39 -1.44 16.48
C TYR A 67 -9.90 -0.78 15.21
N LEU A 68 -10.51 0.39 15.33
CA LEU A 68 -11.05 1.14 14.19
C LEU A 68 -9.94 1.64 13.26
N TYR A 69 -8.97 2.39 13.78
CA TYR A 69 -7.85 2.92 12.99
C TYR A 69 -6.95 1.80 12.46
N GLY A 70 -6.65 0.80 13.29
CA GLY A 70 -5.85 -0.37 12.89
C GLY A 70 -6.53 -1.18 11.80
N GLY A 71 -7.84 -1.46 11.93
CA GLY A 71 -8.60 -2.18 10.91
C GLY A 71 -8.70 -1.41 9.59
N ALA A 72 -8.97 -0.11 9.63
CA ALA A 72 -9.01 0.73 8.43
C ALA A 72 -7.63 0.81 7.73
N SER A 73 -6.56 0.95 8.52
CA SER A 73 -5.17 0.94 8.06
C SER A 73 -4.83 -0.40 7.39
N MET A 74 -5.15 -1.52 8.03
CA MET A 74 -4.94 -2.87 7.48
C MET A 74 -5.76 -3.11 6.20
N ALA A 75 -6.99 -2.60 6.12
CA ALA A 75 -7.80 -2.70 4.91
C ALA A 75 -7.15 -1.96 3.72
N CYS A 76 -6.64 -0.75 3.96
CA CYS A 76 -5.90 0.00 2.93
C CYS A 76 -4.63 -0.74 2.50
N ALA A 77 -3.87 -1.28 3.47
CA ALA A 77 -2.67 -2.05 3.17
C ALA A 77 -2.99 -3.34 2.38
N LEU A 78 -4.11 -4.00 2.68
CA LEU A 78 -4.55 -5.19 1.95
C LEU A 78 -4.91 -4.87 0.50
N LEU A 79 -5.68 -3.80 0.26
CA LEU A 79 -6.01 -3.36 -1.09
C LEU A 79 -4.77 -2.92 -1.88
N GLY A 80 -3.84 -2.23 -1.21
CA GLY A 80 -2.52 -1.90 -1.75
C GLY A 80 -1.71 -3.15 -2.13
N ALA A 81 -1.66 -4.17 -1.26
CA ALA A 81 -0.99 -5.43 -1.54
C ALA A 81 -1.61 -6.16 -2.74
N ILE A 82 -2.95 -6.23 -2.84
CA ILE A 82 -3.64 -6.88 -3.97
C ILE A 82 -3.27 -6.20 -5.29
N THR A 83 -3.26 -4.87 -5.32
CA THR A 83 -2.91 -4.10 -6.52
C THR A 83 -1.42 -4.22 -6.87
N ALA A 84 -0.54 -4.30 -5.88
CA ALA A 84 0.90 -4.55 -6.07
C ALA A 84 1.16 -5.97 -6.60
N VAL A 85 0.53 -7.02 -6.04
CA VAL A 85 0.62 -8.39 -6.58
C VAL A 85 0.17 -8.42 -8.03
N ARG A 86 -0.95 -7.77 -8.36
CA ARG A 86 -1.42 -7.70 -9.74
C ARG A 86 -0.38 -7.04 -10.65
N GLN A 87 0.27 -5.97 -10.20
CA GLN A 87 1.32 -5.31 -10.96
C GLN A 87 2.55 -6.20 -11.16
N VAL A 88 3.00 -6.93 -10.14
CA VAL A 88 4.11 -7.89 -10.26
C VAL A 88 3.77 -8.99 -11.27
N LEU A 89 2.55 -9.56 -11.21
CA LEU A 89 2.10 -10.58 -12.16
C LEU A 89 2.08 -10.06 -13.60
N LEU A 90 1.63 -8.81 -13.81
CA LEU A 90 1.62 -8.19 -15.13
C LEU A 90 3.04 -7.91 -15.63
N GLN A 91 3.96 -7.48 -14.76
CA GLN A 91 5.36 -7.26 -15.15
C GLN A 91 6.07 -8.56 -15.51
N ASN A 92 5.84 -9.64 -14.76
CA ASN A 92 6.43 -10.94 -15.08
C ASN A 92 5.89 -11.52 -16.40
N ALA A 93 4.60 -11.35 -16.68
CA ALA A 93 3.99 -11.81 -17.93
C ALA A 93 4.46 -11.00 -19.16
N ALA A 94 4.80 -9.72 -18.99
CA ALA A 94 5.30 -8.88 -20.08
C ALA A 94 6.70 -9.30 -20.59
N LEU A 95 7.50 -9.99 -19.76
CA LEU A 95 8.81 -10.51 -20.16
C LEU A 95 8.71 -11.60 -21.24
N ASP A 96 7.56 -12.28 -21.35
CA ASP A 96 7.35 -13.43 -22.25
C ASP A 96 6.64 -13.08 -23.58
N GLN A 97 6.03 -11.89 -23.71
CA GLN A 97 5.37 -11.45 -24.96
C GLN A 97 5.53 -9.94 -25.20
N PRO A 98 6.23 -9.51 -26.25
CA PRO A 98 6.19 -8.12 -26.72
C PRO A 98 4.97 -7.94 -27.64
N ALA A 99 3.76 -7.85 -27.07
CA ALA A 99 2.55 -7.70 -27.88
C ALA A 99 1.65 -6.54 -27.40
N ASP A 100 1.57 -5.53 -28.25
CA ASP A 100 0.52 -4.50 -28.35
C ASP A 100 0.16 -3.74 -27.08
N CYS A 101 1.06 -2.82 -26.67
CA CYS A 101 0.76 -1.82 -25.65
C CYS A 101 -0.36 -0.88 -26.11
N TRP A 102 -1.50 -0.96 -25.41
CA TRP A 102 -2.63 -0.06 -25.56
C TRP A 102 -2.49 1.17 -24.61
N PRO A 103 -3.30 2.22 -24.79
CA PRO A 103 -2.89 3.62 -24.66
C PRO A 103 -2.52 4.05 -23.23
N SER A 104 -1.71 5.11 -23.17
CA SER A 104 -1.14 5.69 -21.95
C SER A 104 -2.16 6.05 -20.87
N VAL A 105 -1.75 6.00 -19.59
CA VAL A 105 -2.51 6.43 -18.40
C VAL A 105 -3.31 7.73 -18.59
N HIS A 106 -2.75 8.71 -19.30
CA HIS A 106 -3.44 9.97 -19.59
C HIS A 106 -4.71 9.79 -20.42
N TYR A 107 -4.67 8.92 -21.44
CA TYR A 107 -5.85 8.59 -22.23
C TYR A 107 -6.92 7.92 -21.37
N MET A 108 -6.52 7.04 -20.44
CA MET A 108 -7.49 6.36 -19.58
C MET A 108 -8.21 7.27 -18.59
N ILE A 109 -7.48 8.20 -17.97
CA ILE A 109 -8.10 9.13 -17.00
C ILE A 109 -9.07 10.09 -17.71
N GLU A 110 -8.78 10.45 -18.96
CA GLU A 110 -9.60 11.38 -19.75
C GLU A 110 -10.75 10.69 -20.51
N SER A 111 -10.57 9.45 -20.99
CA SER A 111 -11.51 8.80 -21.91
C SER A 111 -12.26 7.61 -21.31
N LEU A 112 -11.77 7.00 -20.22
CA LEU A 112 -12.38 5.84 -19.58
C LEU A 112 -12.91 6.26 -18.19
N SER A 113 -14.13 5.85 -17.85
CA SER A 113 -14.62 5.99 -16.48
C SER A 113 -13.73 5.19 -15.52
N LEU A 114 -13.60 5.63 -14.25
CA LEU A 114 -12.80 4.93 -13.23
C LEU A 114 -13.13 3.43 -13.14
N TRP A 115 -14.40 3.08 -13.36
CA TRP A 115 -14.85 1.69 -13.40
C TRP A 115 -14.34 0.92 -14.62
N GLN A 116 -14.39 1.52 -15.81
CA GLN A 116 -13.85 0.92 -17.04
C GLN A 116 -12.33 0.80 -16.98
N ALA A 117 -11.64 1.78 -16.40
CA ALA A 117 -10.20 1.74 -16.17
C ALA A 117 -9.83 0.57 -15.25
N LEU A 118 -10.52 0.43 -14.11
CA LEU A 118 -10.34 -0.69 -13.19
C LEU A 118 -10.61 -2.05 -13.88
N GLN A 119 -11.69 -2.16 -14.65
CA GLN A 119 -12.01 -3.38 -15.40
C GLN A 119 -10.94 -3.72 -16.43
N ALA A 120 -10.41 -2.72 -17.14
CA ALA A 120 -9.38 -2.90 -18.16
C ALA A 120 -8.05 -3.35 -17.51
N THR A 121 -7.68 -2.77 -16.36
CA THR A 121 -6.51 -3.20 -15.58
C THR A 121 -6.66 -4.62 -15.01
N VAL A 122 -7.86 -4.98 -14.54
CA VAL A 122 -8.17 -6.35 -14.09
C VAL A 122 -8.16 -7.33 -15.27
N LYS A 123 -8.55 -6.90 -16.47
CA LYS A 123 -8.47 -7.70 -17.71
C LYS A 123 -7.06 -7.76 -18.30
N GLY A 124 -6.11 -6.95 -17.81
CA GLY A 124 -4.70 -6.97 -18.23
C GLY A 124 -4.41 -6.14 -19.49
N THR A 125 -5.31 -5.25 -19.91
CA THR A 125 -5.18 -4.51 -21.17
C THR A 125 -4.54 -3.12 -21.02
N VAL A 126 -3.89 -2.85 -19.89
CA VAL A 126 -3.61 -1.47 -19.45
C VAL A 126 -2.20 -1.35 -18.91
N ASP A 127 -1.43 -0.48 -19.58
CA ASP A 127 -0.10 0.01 -19.25
C ASP A 127 1.04 -1.01 -19.36
N CYS A 128 1.53 -1.23 -20.58
CA CYS A 128 2.97 -1.47 -20.72
C CYS A 128 3.72 -0.15 -20.91
N VAL A 129 4.13 0.38 -19.76
CA VAL A 129 5.38 1.13 -19.65
C VAL A 129 6.26 0.32 -18.73
N GLU A 130 7.37 -0.18 -19.27
CA GLU A 130 8.43 -0.79 -18.50
C GLU A 130 8.95 0.24 -17.49
N ILE A 131 8.59 0.03 -16.22
CA ILE A 131 9.19 0.76 -15.13
C ILE A 131 10.52 0.04 -14.84
N ASN A 132 11.57 0.42 -15.55
CA ASN A 132 12.91 -0.19 -15.46
C ASN A 132 13.71 0.23 -14.21
N TRP A 133 13.03 0.68 -13.16
CA TRP A 133 13.71 0.99 -11.90
C TRP A 133 13.73 -0.26 -11.02
N THR A 134 14.95 -0.72 -10.75
CA THR A 134 15.23 -1.82 -9.85
C THR A 134 16.20 -1.33 -8.77
N LEU A 135 15.99 -1.78 -7.53
CA LEU A 135 16.91 -1.57 -6.43
C LEU A 135 17.14 -2.90 -5.73
N PHE A 136 18.40 -3.32 -5.62
CA PHE A 136 18.79 -4.66 -5.11
C PHE A 136 18.09 -5.80 -5.87
N ASP A 137 18.05 -5.71 -7.21
CA ASP A 137 17.38 -6.66 -8.11
C ASP A 137 15.86 -6.82 -7.88
N LEU A 138 15.26 -5.97 -7.03
CA LEU A 138 13.82 -5.89 -6.83
C LEU A 138 13.24 -4.70 -7.58
N SER A 139 12.15 -4.96 -8.30
CA SER A 139 11.38 -3.97 -9.05
C SER A 139 10.55 -3.07 -8.11
N LEU A 140 10.14 -1.90 -8.60
CA LEU A 140 9.26 -0.99 -7.86
C LEU A 140 7.97 -1.63 -7.29
N PRO A 141 7.20 -2.44 -8.04
CA PRO A 141 6.02 -3.07 -7.46
C PRO A 141 6.34 -4.13 -6.41
N GLU A 142 7.50 -4.80 -6.49
CA GLU A 142 7.93 -5.73 -5.44
C GLU A 142 8.27 -4.98 -4.15
N TRP A 143 8.94 -3.83 -4.24
CA TRP A 143 9.15 -2.94 -3.10
C TRP A 143 7.84 -2.44 -2.49
N SER A 144 6.88 -2.07 -3.33
CA SER A 144 5.54 -1.68 -2.90
C SER A 144 4.82 -2.83 -2.19
N LEU A 145 4.90 -4.04 -2.74
CA LEU A 145 4.33 -5.25 -2.15
C LEU A 145 4.95 -5.55 -0.79
N LEU A 146 6.28 -5.50 -0.68
CA LEU A 146 7.00 -5.70 0.59
C LEU A 146 6.57 -4.68 1.64
N PHE A 147 6.39 -3.41 1.26
CA PHE A 147 5.88 -2.39 2.16
C PHE A 147 4.48 -2.78 2.68
N PHE A 148 3.52 -3.05 1.80
CA PHE A 148 2.15 -3.36 2.21
C PHE A 148 2.06 -4.64 3.05
N VAL A 149 2.80 -5.69 2.68
CA VAL A 149 2.89 -6.94 3.45
C VAL A 149 3.52 -6.68 4.82
N GLY A 150 4.60 -5.92 4.89
CA GLY A 150 5.24 -5.53 6.15
C GLY A 150 4.27 -4.80 7.08
N MET A 151 3.49 -3.85 6.55
CA MET A 151 2.49 -3.14 7.34
C MET A 151 1.32 -4.03 7.78
N LEU A 152 0.90 -4.99 6.95
CA LEU A 152 -0.10 -5.99 7.33
C LEU A 152 0.39 -6.90 8.46
N ILE A 153 1.65 -7.33 8.41
CA ILE A 153 2.26 -8.13 9.48
C ILE A 153 2.31 -7.32 10.78
N LEU A 154 2.79 -6.08 10.73
CA LEU A 154 2.83 -5.20 11.90
C LEU A 154 1.44 -4.95 12.49
N GLY A 155 0.44 -4.69 11.65
CA GLY A 155 -0.96 -4.51 12.07
C GLY A 155 -1.54 -5.78 12.69
N SER A 156 -1.28 -6.94 12.08
CA SER A 156 -1.73 -8.24 12.61
C SER A 156 -1.08 -8.55 13.95
N MET A 157 0.23 -8.33 14.10
CA MET A 157 0.95 -8.50 15.36
C MET A 157 0.39 -7.58 16.46
N GLN A 158 0.05 -6.33 16.13
CA GLN A 158 -0.60 -5.41 17.05
C GLN A 158 -1.97 -5.94 17.49
N PHE A 159 -2.76 -6.45 16.54
CA PHE A 159 -4.09 -6.99 16.79
C PHE A 159 -4.04 -8.25 17.67
N SER A 160 -3.15 -9.21 17.36
CA SER A 160 -2.94 -10.41 18.16
C SER A 160 -2.52 -10.07 19.59
N ARG A 161 -1.63 -9.09 19.79
CA ARG A 161 -1.23 -8.63 21.14
C ARG A 161 -2.40 -8.03 21.92
N LEU A 162 -3.29 -7.28 21.26
CA LEU A 162 -4.49 -6.71 21.88
C LEU A 162 -5.49 -7.80 22.29
N LEU A 163 -5.67 -8.81 21.44
CA LEU A 163 -6.52 -9.97 21.74
C LEU A 163 -5.95 -10.79 22.91
N ILE A 164 -4.65 -11.09 22.90
CA ILE A 164 -3.97 -11.82 24.00
C ILE A 164 -4.07 -11.03 25.31
N SER A 165 -3.87 -9.70 25.27
CA SER A 165 -4.00 -8.84 26.45
C SER A 165 -5.43 -8.76 27.00
N ARG A 166 -6.45 -9.01 26.17
CA ARG A 166 -7.85 -9.18 26.62
C ARG A 166 -8.03 -10.53 27.29
N HIS A 167 -7.54 -11.61 26.66
CA HIS A 167 -7.64 -12.96 27.20
C HIS A 167 -6.83 -13.20 28.48
N LEU A 168 -5.81 -12.40 28.78
CA LEU A 168 -5.04 -12.45 30.04
C LEU A 168 -5.62 -11.57 31.16
N ARG A 169 -6.69 -10.80 30.90
CA ARG A 169 -7.45 -10.06 31.93
C ARG A 169 -8.83 -10.66 32.34
N PRO A 170 -9.11 -11.98 32.35
CA PRO A 170 -10.43 -12.46 32.78
C PRO A 170 -10.56 -12.68 34.30
N ALA A 171 -9.53 -12.47 35.13
CA ALA A 171 -9.59 -12.86 36.55
C ALA A 171 -9.00 -11.82 37.52
N ARG A 172 -9.52 -10.58 37.50
CA ARG A 172 -9.37 -9.64 38.62
C ARG A 172 -10.63 -8.81 38.77
N GLN A 173 -11.72 -9.48 39.12
CA GLN A 173 -12.86 -8.91 39.82
C GLN A 173 -12.97 -9.63 41.16
#